data_AF-A0A4Q7BJE3-F1
#
_entry.id   AF-A0A4Q7BJE3-F1
#
_cell.length_a   1.000
_cell.length_b   1.000
_cell.length_c   1.000
_cell.angle_alpha   90.00
_cell.angle_beta   90.00
_cell.angle_gamma   90.00
#
_symmetry.space_group_name_H-M   'P 1'
#
loop_
_entity.id
_entity.type
_entity.pdbx_description
1 polymer ?
#
loop_
_entity_poly.entity_id
_entity_poly.type
_entity_poly.pdbx_seq_one_letter_code
_entity_poly.pdbx_strand_id
1 'polypeptide(L)'
;MVKAKKYQFLAIAILVIASLSTFVAFIYDDAFCVTGYGVEGITHLNTIGFASDEPVLFVFAGIIGLFFAILLSFSKTKFWFFAVNMVMLMCMAIPMSMFSAAPFYQVIYESIFLCGHRVLLSTVLIFYLYWGAVAIYLLKLDKT
;
A
#
# COMPACT_ATOMS: atom_id res chain seq x y z
N MET A 1 -22.93 -15.65 -12.84
CA MET A 1 -22.17 -16.05 -11.63
C MET A 1 -20.68 -16.37 -11.83
N VAL A 2 -20.27 -17.26 -12.76
CA VAL A 2 -18.84 -17.67 -12.88
C VAL A 2 -17.88 -16.52 -13.22
N LYS A 3 -18.28 -15.57 -14.08
CA LYS A 3 -17.44 -14.42 -14.47
C LYS A 3 -17.22 -13.43 -13.31
N ALA A 4 -18.24 -13.14 -12.49
CA ALA A 4 -18.11 -12.20 -11.36
C ALA A 4 -17.11 -12.70 -10.31
N LYS A 5 -17.12 -14.00 -10.00
CA LYS A 5 -16.14 -14.63 -9.10
C LYS A 5 -14.70 -14.53 -9.61
N LYS A 6 -14.47 -14.52 -10.93
CA LYS A 6 -13.12 -14.37 -11.51
C LYS A 6 -12.52 -12.98 -11.21
N TYR A 7 -13.31 -11.91 -11.31
CA TYR A 7 -12.84 -10.55 -11.03
C TYR A 7 -12.60 -10.32 -9.54
N GLN A 8 -13.44 -10.90 -8.68
CA GLN A 8 -13.21 -10.90 -7.24
C GLN A 8 -11.89 -11.61 -6.89
N PHE A 9 -11.67 -12.80 -7.44
CA PHE A 9 -10.43 -13.55 -7.22
C PHE A 9 -9.21 -12.79 -7.74
N LEU A 10 -9.31 -12.17 -8.92
CA LEU A 10 -8.24 -11.34 -9.48
C LEU A 10 -7.89 -10.17 -8.56
N ALA A 11 -8.88 -9.42 -8.07
CA ALA A 11 -8.65 -8.31 -7.14
C ALA A 11 -7.95 -8.79 -5.85
N ILE A 12 -8.40 -9.91 -5.28
CA ILE A 12 -7.78 -10.48 -4.07
C ILE A 12 -6.35 -10.93 -4.35
N ALA A 13 -6.09 -11.58 -5.49
CA ALA A 13 -4.73 -11.99 -5.87
C ALA A 13 -3.80 -10.80 -6.01
N ILE A 14 -4.25 -9.71 -6.65
CA ILE A 14 -3.46 -8.48 -6.78
C ILE A 14 -3.20 -7.86 -5.39
N LEU A 15 -4.18 -7.87 -4.48
CA LEU A 15 -3.98 -7.38 -3.10
C LEU A 15 -2.90 -8.17 -2.37
N VAL A 16 -2.91 -9.50 -2.48
CA VAL A 16 -1.89 -10.35 -1.86
C VAL A 16 -0.51 -10.02 -2.41
N ILE A 17 -0.38 -9.85 -3.74
CA ILE A 17 0.88 -9.48 -4.37
C ILE A 17 1.32 -8.07 -3.91
N ALA A 18 0.40 -7.10 -3.87
CA ALA A 18 0.68 -5.74 -3.40
C ALA A 18 1.22 -5.77 -1.96
N SER A 19 0.53 -6.51 -1.08
CA SER A 19 0.95 -6.67 0.31
C SER A 19 2.28 -7.38 0.47
N LEU A 20 2.58 -8.41 -0.31
CA LEU A 20 3.88 -9.07 -0.25
C LEU A 20 5.00 -8.16 -0.76
N SER A 21 4.71 -7.32 -1.76
CA SER A 21 5.69 -6.38 -2.31
C SER A 21 6.12 -5.28 -1.34
N THR A 22 5.35 -4.99 -0.27
CA THR A 22 5.83 -4.06 0.79
C THR A 22 6.99 -4.65 1.58
N PHE A 23 6.99 -5.96 1.83
CA PHE A 23 8.11 -6.65 2.50
C PHE A 23 9.34 -6.70 1.61
N VAL A 24 9.15 -6.92 0.30
CA VAL A 24 10.25 -6.90 -0.67
C VAL A 24 10.86 -5.50 -0.75
N ALA A 25 10.04 -4.45 -0.83
CA ALA A 25 10.51 -3.07 -0.84
C ALA A 25 11.29 -2.71 0.44
N PHE A 26 10.85 -3.23 1.59
CA PHE A 26 11.56 -3.07 2.86
C PHE A 26 12.94 -3.72 2.86
N ILE A 27 13.05 -4.98 2.39
CA ILE A 27 14.31 -5.73 2.42
C ILE A 27 15.38 -5.16 1.48
N TYR A 28 14.99 -4.64 0.31
CA TYR A 28 15.94 -4.24 -0.73
C TYR A 28 16.33 -2.76 -0.71
N ASP A 29 15.40 -1.88 -0.39
CA ASP A 29 15.55 -0.43 -0.61
C ASP A 29 15.37 0.37 0.70
N ASP A 30 15.32 -0.25 1.89
CA ASP A 30 14.92 0.40 3.15
C ASP A 30 13.64 1.24 2.99
N ALA A 31 12.71 0.76 2.16
CA ALA A 31 11.44 1.35 1.67
C ALA A 31 11.41 2.85 1.31
N PHE A 32 11.91 3.77 2.14
CA PHE A 32 11.88 5.21 1.94
C PHE A 32 13.23 5.87 2.09
N CYS A 33 13.42 6.88 1.26
CA CYS A 33 14.52 7.83 1.35
C CYS A 33 13.95 9.18 1.79
N VAL A 34 14.35 9.64 2.97
CA VAL A 34 13.98 10.98 3.46
C VAL A 34 15.15 11.91 3.17
N THR A 35 15.05 12.72 2.12
CA THR A 35 16.11 13.68 1.79
C THR A 35 15.88 14.99 2.55
N GLY A 36 16.42 15.06 3.77
CA GLY A 36 16.69 16.32 4.47
C GLY A 36 15.54 17.33 4.56
N TYR A 37 14.41 16.96 5.16
CA TYR A 37 13.48 17.95 5.70
C TYR A 37 14.01 18.46 7.04
N GLY A 38 14.76 19.56 6.96
CA GLY A 38 15.12 20.34 8.13
C GLY A 38 13.87 20.96 8.75
N VAL A 39 13.33 20.29 9.78
CA VAL A 39 12.56 21.00 10.79
C VAL A 39 13.50 22.06 11.37
N GLU A 40 13.07 23.32 11.42
CA GLU A 40 13.82 24.41 12.04
C GLU A 40 14.36 23.92 13.41
N GLY A 41 15.68 23.68 13.47
CA GLY A 41 16.38 23.36 14.70
C GLY A 41 17.15 22.04 14.77
N ILE A 42 17.09 21.13 13.79
CA ILE A 42 17.93 19.92 13.83
C ILE A 42 18.52 19.58 12.46
N THR A 43 19.71 20.13 12.20
CA THR A 43 20.64 19.58 11.21
C THR A 43 21.17 18.24 11.71
N HIS A 44 20.53 17.13 11.37
CA HIS A 44 21.19 15.82 11.46
C HIS A 44 21.99 15.55 10.21
N LEU A 45 23.24 16.01 10.31
CA LEU A 45 24.41 15.51 9.62
C LEU A 45 24.37 13.99 9.46
N ASN A 46 24.50 13.57 8.20
CA ASN A 46 25.26 12.41 7.73
C ASN A 46 26.20 11.78 8.77
N THR A 47 25.66 10.94 9.67
CA THR A 47 26.41 10.04 10.56
C THR A 47 25.45 9.05 11.21
N ILE A 48 25.54 7.79 10.81
CA ILE A 48 25.25 6.60 11.65
C ILE A 48 23.77 6.40 12.07
N GLY A 49 23.04 5.62 11.26
CA GLY A 49 22.16 4.56 11.79
C GLY A 49 20.99 4.95 12.69
N PHE A 50 20.15 5.90 12.28
CA PHE A 50 18.83 6.06 12.87
C PHE A 50 17.78 5.53 11.89
N ALA A 51 17.28 4.33 12.20
CA ALA A 51 16.05 3.80 11.65
C ALA A 51 14.93 4.81 11.96
N SER A 52 14.43 5.52 10.95
CA SER A 52 13.05 6.01 11.08
C SER A 52 12.15 4.76 11.16
N ASP A 53 11.09 4.78 11.96
CA ASP A 53 10.09 3.69 11.98
C ASP A 53 9.22 3.70 10.69
N GLU A 54 9.47 4.65 9.79
CA GLU A 54 8.77 4.90 8.55
C GLU A 54 8.79 3.74 7.53
N PRO A 55 9.91 3.02 7.29
CA PRO A 55 9.89 1.85 6.43
C PRO A 55 9.11 0.70 7.07
N VAL A 56 9.05 0.63 8.40
CA VAL A 56 8.23 -0.34 9.13
C VAL A 56 6.73 -0.01 9.02
N LEU A 57 6.35 1.28 9.01
CA LEU A 57 4.96 1.71 8.75
C LEU A 57 4.44 1.21 7.40
N PHE A 58 5.28 1.10 6.38
CA PHE A 58 4.89 0.53 5.09
C PHE A 58 4.72 -0.99 5.13
N VAL A 59 5.52 -1.69 5.93
CA VAL A 59 5.31 -3.12 6.20
C VAL A 59 3.96 -3.35 6.90
N PHE A 60 3.56 -2.48 7.83
CA PHE A 60 2.23 -2.54 8.45
C PHE A 60 1.09 -2.40 7.42
N ALA A 61 1.23 -1.56 6.40
CA ALA A 61 0.25 -1.50 5.31
C ALA A 61 0.12 -2.84 4.56
N GLY A 62 1.25 -3.54 4.37
CA GLY A 62 1.27 -4.90 3.83
C GLY A 62 0.52 -5.92 4.70
N ILE A 63 0.78 -5.91 6.01
CA ILE A 63 0.10 -6.79 6.99
C ILE A 63 -1.41 -6.56 6.97
N ILE A 64 -1.84 -5.30 6.99
CA ILE A 64 -3.25 -4.91 6.89
C ILE A 64 -3.85 -5.48 5.59
N GLY A 65 -3.18 -5.29 4.45
CA GLY A 65 -3.67 -5.81 3.17
C GLY A 65 -3.81 -7.34 3.14
N LEU A 66 -2.88 -8.10 3.74
CA LEU A 66 -3.00 -9.57 3.84
C LEU A 66 -4.19 -9.99 4.69
N PHE A 67 -4.39 -9.34 5.84
CA PHE A 67 -5.52 -9.60 6.72
C PHE A 67 -6.85 -9.34 5.99
N PHE A 68 -6.96 -8.21 5.30
CA PHE A 68 -8.17 -7.89 4.54
C PHE A 68 -8.35 -8.75 3.28
N ALA A 69 -7.29 -9.25 2.65
CA ALA A 69 -7.39 -10.22 1.55
C ALA A 69 -8.11 -11.51 2.00
N ILE A 70 -7.83 -11.98 3.22
CA ILE A 70 -8.52 -13.12 3.82
C ILE A 70 -10.00 -12.78 4.03
N LEU A 71 -10.33 -11.62 4.61
CA LEU A 71 -11.72 -11.20 4.81
C LEU A 71 -12.50 -11.06 3.51
N LEU A 72 -11.87 -10.50 2.47
CA LEU A 72 -12.48 -10.33 1.15
C LEU A 72 -12.78 -11.67 0.47
N SER A 73 -12.05 -12.74 0.79
CA SER A 73 -12.32 -14.09 0.28
C SER A 73 -13.68 -14.64 0.76
N PHE A 74 -14.15 -14.22 1.93
CA PHE A 74 -15.44 -14.63 2.49
C PHE A 74 -16.61 -13.76 2.02
N SER A 75 -16.34 -12.62 1.37
CA SER A 75 -17.39 -11.72 0.89
C SER A 75 -18.18 -12.35 -0.27
N LYS A 76 -19.49 -12.52 -0.07
CA LYS A 76 -20.38 -13.16 -1.06
C LYS A 76 -21.08 -12.16 -1.98
N THR A 77 -21.22 -10.91 -1.55
CA THR A 77 -21.96 -9.86 -2.26
C THR A 77 -21.06 -8.68 -2.55
N LYS A 78 -21.35 -7.94 -3.63
CA LYS A 78 -20.62 -6.72 -4.01
C LYS A 78 -20.69 -5.64 -2.92
N PHE A 79 -21.82 -5.54 -2.22
CA PHE A 79 -21.97 -4.59 -1.12
C PHE A 79 -20.99 -4.91 0.02
N TRP A 80 -20.92 -6.17 0.46
CA TRP A 80 -19.96 -6.59 1.48
C TRP A 80 -18.52 -6.44 1.01
N PHE A 81 -18.23 -6.76 -0.25
CA PHE A 81 -16.90 -6.55 -0.84
C PHE A 81 -16.48 -5.07 -0.81
N PHE A 82 -17.41 -4.17 -1.16
CA PHE A 82 -17.20 -2.73 -1.08
C PHE A 82 -16.99 -2.24 0.36
N ALA A 83 -17.85 -2.67 1.30
CA ALA A 83 -17.74 -2.27 2.70
C ALA A 83 -16.39 -2.68 3.31
N VAL A 84 -15.95 -3.91 3.07
CA VAL A 84 -14.64 -4.40 3.55
C VAL A 84 -13.49 -3.61 2.93
N ASN A 85 -13.58 -3.23 1.66
CA ASN A 85 -12.60 -2.35 1.01
C ASN A 85 -12.53 -0.94 1.63
N MET A 86 -13.67 -0.36 1.97
CA MET A 86 -13.72 0.95 2.63
C MET A 86 -13.10 0.89 4.03
N VAL A 87 -13.36 -0.17 4.79
CA VAL A 87 -12.72 -0.37 6.10
C VAL A 87 -11.21 -0.57 5.94
N MET A 88 -10.78 -1.36 4.95
CA MET A 88 -9.36 -1.55 4.66
C MET A 88 -8.66 -0.22 4.34
N LEU A 89 -9.29 0.66 3.54
CA LEU A 89 -8.76 1.99 3.25
C LEU A 89 -8.58 2.83 4.52
N MET A 90 -9.56 2.81 5.43
CA MET A 90 -9.46 3.51 6.70
C MET A 90 -8.31 2.96 7.56
N CYS A 91 -8.16 1.63 7.62
CA CYS A 91 -7.05 1.01 8.33
C CYS A 91 -5.69 1.35 7.71
N MET A 92 -5.59 1.39 6.38
CA MET A 92 -4.37 1.78 5.67
C MET A 92 -4.05 3.27 5.84
N ALA A 93 -5.04 4.14 6.02
CA ALA A 93 -4.80 5.57 6.25
C ALA A 93 -4.02 5.83 7.56
N ILE A 94 -4.16 4.97 8.57
CA ILE A 94 -3.46 5.10 9.86
C ILE A 94 -1.94 5.11 9.67
N PRO A 95 -1.28 4.04 9.19
CA PRO A 95 0.19 4.04 9.04
C PRO A 95 0.67 5.12 8.06
N MET A 96 -0.10 5.45 7.02
CA MET A 96 0.27 6.53 6.08
C MET A 96 0.23 7.93 6.71
N SER A 97 -0.53 8.11 7.78
CA SER A 97 -0.65 9.39 8.50
C SER A 97 0.33 9.55 9.66
N MET A 98 1.05 8.47 10.01
CA MET A 98 2.02 8.44 11.13
C MET A 98 3.44 8.83 10.71
N PHE A 99 3.67 9.18 9.44
CA PHE A 99 4.97 9.68 8.97
C PHE A 99 5.29 11.02 9.63
N SER A 100 6.40 11.08 10.35
CA SER A 100 6.82 12.25 11.13
C SER A 100 7.69 13.20 10.33
N ALA A 101 8.43 12.72 9.33
CA ALA A 101 9.34 13.56 8.56
C ALA A 101 8.64 14.45 7.51
N ALA A 102 7.64 13.91 6.80
CA ALA A 102 7.00 14.57 5.67
C ALA A 102 5.66 13.90 5.31
N PRO A 103 4.76 14.57 4.57
CA PRO A 103 3.57 13.92 4.05
C PRO A 103 3.93 12.74 3.14
N PHE A 104 3.20 11.64 3.28
CA PHE A 104 3.49 10.35 2.63
C PHE A 104 3.75 10.44 1.11
N TYR A 105 3.02 11.29 0.39
CA TYR A 105 3.21 11.49 -1.05
C TYR A 105 4.62 12.03 -1.39
N GLN A 106 5.13 12.95 -0.57
CA GLN A 106 6.44 13.56 -0.77
C GLN A 106 7.54 12.54 -0.49
N VAL A 107 7.40 11.75 0.57
CA VAL A 107 8.32 10.65 0.90
C VAL A 107 8.39 9.63 -0.24
N ILE A 108 7.25 9.22 -0.81
CA ILE A 108 7.23 8.34 -2.00
C ILE A 108 7.94 8.98 -3.18
N TYR A 109 7.66 10.26 -3.46
CA TYR A 109 8.24 10.95 -4.61
C TYR A 109 9.77 10.99 -4.52
N GLU A 110 10.31 11.38 -3.37
CA GLU A 110 11.76 11.42 -3.16
C GLU A 110 12.41 10.04 -3.26
N SER A 111 11.80 9.06 -2.61
CA SER A 111 12.29 7.68 -2.63
C SER A 111 12.42 7.14 -4.06
N ILE A 112 11.43 7.42 -4.91
CA ILE A 112 11.39 6.92 -6.30
C ILE A 112 12.32 7.72 -7.22
N PHE A 113 12.26 9.05 -7.19
CA PHE A 113 12.92 9.89 -8.19
C PHE A 113 14.32 10.33 -7.79
N LEU A 114 14.55 10.61 -6.50
CA LEU A 114 15.85 11.08 -6.01
C LEU A 114 16.74 9.90 -5.61
N CYS A 115 16.21 8.92 -4.89
CA CYS A 115 16.99 7.79 -4.40
C CYS A 115 16.88 6.53 -5.26
N GLY A 116 16.00 6.54 -6.26
CA GLY A 116 15.94 5.50 -7.28
C GLY A 116 15.38 4.17 -6.79
N HIS A 117 14.57 4.16 -5.73
CA HIS A 117 13.95 2.95 -5.16
C HIS A 117 12.87 2.40 -6.10
N ARG A 118 13.30 1.68 -7.14
CA ARG A 118 12.42 1.13 -8.18
C ARG A 118 11.50 0.04 -7.63
N VAL A 119 11.89 -0.66 -6.55
CA VAL A 119 11.06 -1.67 -5.92
C VAL A 119 9.86 -1.00 -5.25
N LEU A 120 10.06 0.14 -4.57
CA LEU A 120 8.96 0.94 -4.01
C LEU A 120 7.99 1.40 -5.10
N LEU A 121 8.50 1.90 -6.23
CA LEU A 121 7.65 2.28 -7.37
C LEU A 121 6.79 1.11 -7.85
N SER A 122 7.39 -0.08 -7.99
CA SER A 122 6.66 -1.29 -8.37
C SER A 122 5.54 -1.61 -7.37
N THR A 123 5.83 -1.58 -6.07
CA THR A 123 4.86 -1.83 -5.01
C THR A 123 3.68 -0.86 -5.07
N VAL A 124 3.95 0.44 -5.21
CA VAL A 124 2.91 1.48 -5.33
C VAL A 124 2.04 1.25 -6.57
N LEU A 125 2.63 0.91 -7.71
CA LEU A 125 1.88 0.60 -8.93
C LEU A 125 0.96 -0.61 -8.77
N ILE A 126 1.39 -1.66 -8.05
CA ILE A 126 0.55 -2.84 -7.81
C ILE A 126 -0.65 -2.48 -6.92
N PHE A 127 -0.50 -1.61 -5.93
CA PHE A 127 -1.63 -1.08 -5.15
C PHE A 127 -2.63 -0.29 -6.02
N TYR A 128 -2.16 0.51 -6.98
CA TYR A 128 -3.06 1.17 -7.93
C TYR A 128 -3.78 0.18 -8.85
N LEU A 129 -3.08 -0.86 -9.31
CA LEU A 129 -3.70 -1.94 -10.09
C LEU A 129 -4.77 -2.69 -9.30
N TYR A 130 -4.55 -2.89 -7.99
CA TYR A 130 -5.56 -3.45 -7.09
C TYR A 130 -6.84 -2.61 -7.09
N TRP A 131 -6.73 -1.29 -6.90
CA TRP A 131 -7.89 -0.39 -6.92
C TRP A 131 -8.60 -0.38 -8.27
N GLY A 132 -7.85 -0.46 -9.37
CA GLY A 132 -8.42 -0.66 -10.71
C GLY A 132 -9.23 -1.96 -10.81
N ALA A 133 -8.71 -3.07 -10.29
CA ALA A 133 -9.42 -4.35 -10.28
C ALA A 133 -10.68 -4.33 -9.40
N VAL A 134 -10.63 -3.66 -8.25
CA VAL A 134 -11.80 -3.42 -7.38
C VAL A 134 -12.86 -2.63 -8.12
N ALA A 135 -12.49 -1.53 -8.78
CA ALA A 135 -13.43 -0.71 -9.56
C ALA A 135 -14.08 -1.52 -10.68
N ILE A 136 -13.29 -2.32 -11.43
CA ILE A 136 -13.81 -3.21 -12.48
C ILE A 136 -14.80 -4.22 -11.90
N TYR A 137 -14.49 -4.85 -10.76
CA TYR A 137 -15.40 -5.82 -10.12
C TYR A 137 -16.73 -5.18 -9.71
N LEU A 138 -16.68 -3.98 -9.13
CA LEU A 138 -17.87 -3.26 -8.66
C LEU A 138 -18.74 -2.73 -9.80
N LEU A 139 -18.13 -2.17 -10.85
CA LEU A 139 -18.83 -1.59 -12.01
C LEU A 139 -19.42 -2.64 -12.94
N LYS A 140 -18.89 -3.87 -12.92
CA LYS A 140 -19.40 -4.94 -13.79
C LYS A 140 -20.77 -5.37 -13.30
N LEU A 141 -21.82 -4.78 -13.89
CA LEU A 141 -23.21 -5.21 -13.72
C LEU A 141 -23.30 -6.72 -13.97
N ASP A 142 -23.83 -7.46 -12.99
CA ASP A 142 -24.28 -8.81 -13.27
C ASP A 142 -25.41 -8.65 -14.26
N LYS A 143 -25.15 -8.99 -15.54
CA LYS A 143 -26.23 -9.23 -16.48
C LYS A 143 -27.03 -10.39 -15.88
N THR A 144 -28.15 -10.05 -15.26
CA THR A 144 -29.23 -10.96 -14.88
C THR A 144 -29.66 -11.75 -16.10
#